data_AF-A0A0A9XNI5-F1
#
_entry.id   AF-A0A0A9XNI5-F1
#
_cell.length_a   1.000
_cell.length_b   1.000
_cell.length_c   1.000
_cell.angle_alpha   90.00
_cell.angle_beta   90.00
_cell.angle_gamma   90.00
#
_symmetry.space_group_name_H-M   'P 1'
#
loop_
_entity.id
_entity.type
_entity.pdbx_description
1 polymer ?
#
loop_
_entity_poly.entity_id
_entity_poly.type
_entity_poly.pdbx_seq_one_letter_code
_entity_poly.pdbx_strand_id
1 'polypeptide(L)'
;MKVVLESDAQSNIAPLPTRYWELSNFKDKLQAGTFEDQVVARSDGNWGSRLLVATPVMPTATGHSGSIPSNEECGIRDVWAHNLKEEFKVIRKLVRKYNYVAMDTEFPGVVARPIGEFRSTADYQYQLLRCNVDLLRIIQLGLTFLDESGKPPAGSYSTWQFNFKFNLSEDMYAQDSIDLLQNSGIQFKKHEEEGIDPLDFAELLMTSGIVLMENVKMLSFHSGYDFGYLLKLLTDDHLPNDEGDFFELLKIYFPTVYDVKYLMKSCKNLKGGLQEVADQLELTRVGPQHQAGSDSLLTGMAFFKMREGDSSNLSSLNLELLLCPCKLHRKICD
;
A
#
# COMPACT_ATOMS: atom_id res chain seq x y z
N MET A 1 38.88 -28.15 27.70
CA MET A 1 38.22 -29.34 28.27
C MET A 1 37.07 -29.68 27.33
N LYS A 2 37.24 -30.71 26.49
CA LYS A 2 36.21 -31.22 25.57
C LYS A 2 35.29 -32.14 26.36
N VAL A 3 33.98 -32.02 26.18
CA VAL A 3 33.04 -33.11 26.48
C VAL A 3 32.18 -33.29 25.24
N VAL A 4 32.39 -34.44 24.61
CA VAL A 4 31.57 -35.05 23.57
C VAL A 4 30.83 -36.18 24.27
N LEU A 5 29.53 -36.30 24.06
CA LEU A 5 28.81 -37.57 24.21
C LEU A 5 27.86 -37.72 23.01
N GLU A 6 28.17 -38.72 22.19
CA GLU A 6 27.33 -39.29 21.15
C GLU A 6 26.30 -40.27 21.76
N SER A 7 25.14 -40.37 21.10
CA SER A 7 24.54 -41.59 20.52
C SER A 7 23.04 -41.76 20.78
N ASP A 8 22.32 -41.62 19.66
CA ASP A 8 21.30 -42.49 19.08
C ASP A 8 20.00 -42.85 19.83
N ALA A 9 18.89 -42.37 19.25
CA ALA A 9 17.70 -43.18 19.02
C ALA A 9 17.08 -42.83 17.65
N GLN A 10 17.02 -43.85 16.78
CA GLN A 10 16.46 -43.82 15.43
C GLN A 10 14.93 -43.75 15.42
N SER A 11 14.34 -43.02 14.47
CA SER A 11 13.05 -43.40 13.88
C SER A 11 12.92 -42.95 12.43
N ASN A 12 12.69 -43.94 11.58
CA ASN A 12 12.50 -43.96 10.13
C ASN A 12 11.47 -42.96 9.57
N ILE A 13 11.85 -42.18 8.55
CA ILE A 13 10.97 -41.82 7.41
C ILE A 13 11.81 -41.82 6.11
N ALA A 14 11.31 -42.50 5.08
CA ALA A 14 11.98 -42.74 3.80
C ALA A 14 12.07 -41.49 2.90
N PRO A 15 13.15 -41.31 2.10
CA PRO A 15 13.22 -40.26 1.09
C PRO A 15 12.63 -40.74 -0.25
N LEU A 16 11.74 -39.94 -0.85
CA LEU A 16 11.25 -40.10 -2.22
C LEU A 16 12.02 -39.18 -3.19
N PRO A 17 12.09 -39.52 -4.49
CA PRO A 17 13.33 -39.47 -5.26
C PRO A 17 13.61 -38.12 -5.92
N THR A 18 14.89 -37.73 -5.83
CA THR A 18 15.56 -36.72 -6.66
C THR A 18 15.55 -37.15 -8.13
N ARG A 19 14.77 -36.44 -8.96
CA ARG A 19 14.97 -36.46 -10.41
C ARG A 19 15.88 -35.30 -10.82
N TYR A 20 17.13 -35.68 -11.07
CA TYR A 20 18.07 -35.04 -11.98
C TYR A 20 17.36 -34.55 -13.25
N TRP A 21 17.61 -33.31 -13.65
CA TRP A 21 17.60 -32.93 -15.06
C TRP A 21 19.03 -32.63 -15.48
N GLU A 22 19.48 -33.44 -16.42
CA GLU A 22 20.81 -33.45 -17.01
C GLU A 22 21.08 -32.15 -17.78
N LEU A 23 22.29 -31.63 -17.57
CA LEU A 23 22.96 -30.71 -18.48
C LEU A 23 23.25 -31.46 -19.78
N SER A 24 22.52 -31.14 -20.84
CA SER A 24 22.97 -31.44 -22.19
C SER A 24 22.59 -30.34 -23.17
N ASN A 25 23.65 -29.70 -23.68
CA ASN A 25 23.77 -29.06 -24.99
C ASN A 25 23.05 -27.72 -25.22
N PHE A 26 23.73 -26.63 -24.86
CA PHE A 26 23.77 -25.43 -25.71
C PHE A 26 25.12 -24.68 -25.55
N LYS A 27 26.23 -25.42 -25.70
CA LYS A 27 27.51 -24.87 -26.14
C LYS A 27 27.73 -25.39 -27.55
N ASP A 28 27.17 -24.69 -28.53
CA ASP A 28 27.62 -24.70 -29.92
C ASP A 28 26.81 -23.67 -30.71
N LYS A 29 27.31 -22.43 -30.68
CA LYS A 29 27.27 -21.40 -31.74
C LYS A 29 27.71 -20.05 -31.16
N LEU A 30 28.99 -19.98 -30.81
CA LEU A 30 29.74 -18.74 -30.78
C LEU A 30 30.89 -18.90 -31.76
N GLN A 31 30.77 -18.23 -32.90
CA GLN A 31 31.80 -17.76 -33.84
C GLN A 31 31.03 -17.14 -35.02
N ALA A 32 31.36 -15.99 -35.59
CA ALA A 32 32.26 -14.90 -35.26
C ALA A 32 31.77 -13.73 -36.13
N GLY A 33 31.77 -12.53 -35.60
CA GLY A 33 31.36 -11.32 -36.32
C GLY A 33 31.89 -10.10 -35.60
N THR A 34 33.18 -9.86 -35.77
CA THR A 34 33.92 -8.69 -35.31
C THR A 34 33.36 -7.40 -35.89
N PHE A 35 33.04 -6.42 -35.04
CA PHE A 35 33.17 -5.01 -35.35
C PHE A 35 33.56 -4.25 -34.07
N GLU A 36 34.63 -3.47 -34.19
CA GLU A 36 35.31 -2.71 -33.14
C GLU A 36 34.50 -1.50 -32.65
N ASP A 37 34.68 -1.22 -31.35
CA ASP A 37 34.66 0.07 -30.65
C ASP A 37 33.84 1.24 -31.24
N GLN A 38 32.71 1.53 -30.60
CA GLN A 38 32.46 2.87 -30.04
C GLN A 38 31.68 2.77 -28.72
N VAL A 39 32.41 3.07 -27.65
CA VAL A 39 31.88 3.48 -26.35
C VAL A 39 31.06 4.76 -26.54
N VAL A 40 29.74 4.66 -26.46
CA VAL A 40 28.88 5.78 -26.05
C VAL A 40 27.83 5.25 -25.09
N ALA A 41 28.14 5.35 -23.80
CA ALA A 41 27.15 5.28 -22.75
C ALA A 41 26.16 6.44 -22.94
N ARG A 42 24.88 6.11 -23.14
CA ARG A 42 23.76 6.98 -22.76
C ARG A 42 22.78 6.17 -21.93
N SER A 43 23.12 6.09 -20.66
CA SER A 43 22.19 5.83 -19.56
C SER A 43 21.35 7.09 -19.34
N ASP A 44 20.06 7.05 -19.65
CA ASP A 44 19.09 7.96 -19.03
C ASP A 44 18.34 7.19 -17.92
N GLY A 45 19.13 6.64 -17.01
CA GLY A 45 18.70 6.33 -15.66
C GLY A 45 18.81 7.60 -14.83
N ASN A 46 17.75 8.41 -14.82
CA ASN A 46 17.62 9.50 -13.86
C ASN A 46 16.14 9.86 -13.61
N TRP A 47 15.47 9.06 -12.77
CA TRP A 47 14.15 9.41 -12.22
C TRP A 47 14.24 10.05 -10.82
N GLY A 48 15.45 10.46 -10.40
CA GLY A 48 15.72 10.99 -9.07
C GLY A 48 15.93 12.50 -8.96
N SER A 49 15.75 13.31 -10.02
CA SER A 49 16.10 14.75 -9.93
C SER A 49 15.29 15.70 -10.83
N ARG A 50 13.96 15.58 -10.87
CA ARG A 50 13.09 16.60 -11.50
C ARG A 50 11.85 16.99 -10.71
N LEU A 51 11.90 16.93 -9.38
CA LEU A 51 11.31 18.03 -8.60
C LEU A 51 12.35 19.16 -8.58
N LEU A 52 11.89 20.40 -8.63
CA LEU A 52 12.64 21.66 -8.78
C LEU A 52 12.68 22.20 -10.22
N VAL A 53 12.11 23.41 -10.35
CA VAL A 53 11.97 24.28 -11.53
C VAL A 53 10.73 24.02 -12.41
N ALA A 54 9.56 24.23 -11.83
CA ALA A 54 8.48 24.95 -12.51
C ALA A 54 7.86 25.93 -11.51
N THR A 55 8.18 27.22 -11.64
CA THR A 55 7.45 28.28 -10.93
C THR A 55 6.01 28.33 -11.44
N PRO A 56 4.98 28.10 -10.62
CA PRO A 56 3.61 28.36 -11.04
C PRO A 56 3.38 29.87 -11.04
N VAL A 57 2.98 30.42 -12.18
CA VAL A 57 2.33 31.73 -12.21
C VAL A 57 0.95 31.54 -11.59
N MET A 58 0.76 32.07 -10.39
CA MET A 58 -0.51 32.07 -9.67
C MET A 58 -1.57 32.86 -10.47
N PRO A 59 -2.77 32.32 -10.73
CA PRO A 59 -3.90 33.17 -11.08
C PRO A 59 -4.28 34.00 -9.85
N THR A 60 -4.31 35.32 -10.01
CA THR A 60 -4.74 36.28 -9.00
C THR A 60 -6.10 35.90 -8.44
N ALA A 61 -6.15 35.72 -7.12
CA ALA A 61 -7.37 35.47 -6.35
C ALA A 61 -8.39 36.60 -6.58
N THR A 62 -9.46 36.29 -7.30
CA THR A 62 -10.72 37.01 -7.15
C THR A 62 -11.39 36.48 -5.88
N GLY A 63 -11.49 37.35 -4.88
CA GLY A 63 -11.86 36.97 -3.52
C GLY A 63 -13.18 36.22 -3.42
N HIS A 64 -13.16 35.10 -2.73
CA HIS A 64 -14.26 34.57 -1.93
C HIS A 64 -13.65 34.06 -0.61
N SER A 65 -13.97 34.73 0.49
CA SER A 65 -13.66 34.31 1.85
C SER A 65 -14.56 33.14 2.25
N GLY A 66 -14.31 31.95 1.70
CA GLY A 66 -14.90 30.70 2.16
C GLY A 66 -13.94 29.97 3.10
N SER A 67 -14.35 29.68 4.33
CA SER A 67 -13.61 28.77 5.22
C SER A 67 -13.45 27.41 4.54
N ILE A 68 -12.24 26.83 4.58
CA ILE A 68 -12.02 25.44 4.14
C ILE A 68 -12.90 24.54 5.02
N PRO A 69 -13.78 23.71 4.44
CA PRO A 69 -14.64 22.83 5.21
C PRO A 69 -13.80 21.84 6.02
N SER A 70 -14.24 21.56 7.25
CA SER A 70 -13.63 20.58 8.13
C SER A 70 -13.85 19.15 7.62
N ASN A 71 -13.03 18.19 8.08
CA ASN A 71 -13.17 16.78 7.73
C ASN A 71 -14.58 16.25 8.05
N GLU A 72 -15.15 16.62 9.19
CA GLU A 72 -16.49 16.17 9.58
C GLU A 72 -17.59 16.71 8.65
N GLU A 73 -17.48 17.96 8.19
CA GLU A 73 -18.38 18.53 7.18
C GLU A 73 -18.26 17.83 5.83
N CYS A 74 -17.12 17.20 5.56
CA CYS A 74 -16.87 16.35 4.40
C CYS A 74 -17.30 14.88 4.60
N GLY A 75 -17.87 14.52 5.76
CA GLY A 75 -18.25 13.13 6.05
C GLY A 75 -17.05 12.21 6.36
N ILE A 76 -15.93 12.79 6.79
CA ILE A 76 -14.73 12.11 7.26
C ILE A 76 -14.63 12.27 8.77
N ARG A 77 -14.66 11.16 9.49
CA ARG A 77 -14.60 11.13 10.95
C ARG A 77 -13.16 10.99 11.42
N ASP A 78 -12.62 12.04 12.05
CA ASP A 78 -11.32 11.98 12.69
C ASP A 78 -11.38 11.12 13.97
N VAL A 79 -10.47 10.15 14.05
CA VAL A 79 -10.32 9.24 15.18
C VAL A 79 -8.98 9.51 15.86
N TRP A 80 -9.04 9.72 17.16
CA TRP A 80 -7.93 9.97 18.07
C TRP A 80 -8.02 8.97 19.23
N ALA A 81 -7.07 9.00 20.16
CA ALA A 81 -7.06 8.05 21.29
C ALA A 81 -8.38 8.05 22.10
N HIS A 82 -8.98 9.23 22.29
CA HIS A 82 -10.15 9.40 23.15
C HIS A 82 -11.44 8.78 22.59
N ASN A 83 -11.63 8.74 21.26
CA ASN A 83 -12.85 8.21 20.61
C ASN A 83 -12.64 6.87 19.89
N LEU A 84 -11.41 6.33 19.85
CA LEU A 84 -11.05 5.10 19.15
C LEU A 84 -12.02 3.93 19.41
N LYS A 85 -12.28 3.63 20.68
CA LYS A 85 -13.15 2.51 21.08
C LYS A 85 -14.61 2.71 20.68
N GLU A 86 -15.06 3.95 20.61
CA GLU A 86 -16.44 4.31 20.26
C GLU A 86 -16.65 4.14 18.76
N GLU A 87 -15.72 4.62 17.95
CA GLU A 87 -15.77 4.49 16.49
C GLU A 87 -15.64 3.03 16.04
N PHE A 88 -14.78 2.23 16.68
CA PHE A 88 -14.71 0.80 16.40
C PHE A 88 -16.02 0.04 16.72
N LYS A 89 -16.85 0.51 17.67
CA LYS A 89 -18.19 -0.09 17.89
C LYS A 89 -19.12 0.15 16.71
N VAL A 90 -18.98 1.29 16.03
CA VAL A 90 -19.75 1.63 14.82
C VAL A 90 -19.25 0.79 13.64
N ILE A 91 -17.95 0.78 13.41
CA ILE A 91 -17.28 0.04 12.33
C ILE A 91 -17.64 -1.45 12.35
N ARG A 92 -17.57 -2.10 13.53
CA ARG A 92 -17.94 -3.53 13.71
C ARG A 92 -19.36 -3.87 13.24
N LYS A 93 -20.28 -2.91 13.30
CA LYS A 93 -21.66 -3.09 12.81
C LYS A 93 -21.74 -2.84 11.30
N LEU A 94 -21.01 -1.84 10.80
CA LEU A 94 -21.04 -1.43 9.41
C LEU A 94 -20.42 -2.45 8.47
N VAL A 95 -19.24 -2.99 8.81
CA VAL A 95 -18.48 -3.90 7.94
C VAL A 95 -19.27 -5.14 7.50
N ARG A 96 -20.29 -5.54 8.28
CA ARG A 96 -21.19 -6.65 7.95
C ARG A 96 -22.05 -6.41 6.71
N LYS A 97 -22.37 -5.14 6.40
CA LYS A 97 -23.19 -4.73 5.25
C LYS A 97 -22.38 -3.96 4.20
N TYR A 98 -21.41 -3.17 4.66
CA TYR A 98 -20.53 -2.36 3.84
C TYR A 98 -19.14 -3.01 3.87
N ASN A 99 -19.00 -4.10 3.12
CA ASN A 99 -17.86 -5.00 3.14
C ASN A 99 -16.79 -4.68 2.07
N TYR A 100 -16.96 -3.60 1.31
CA TYR A 100 -15.89 -3.00 0.51
C TYR A 100 -15.22 -1.92 1.35
N VAL A 101 -13.95 -2.14 1.70
CA VAL A 101 -13.20 -1.25 2.57
C VAL A 101 -12.06 -0.64 1.76
N ALA A 102 -12.23 0.61 1.33
CA ALA A 102 -11.16 1.35 0.70
C ALA A 102 -10.23 1.91 1.78
N MET A 103 -8.93 1.88 1.50
CA MET A 103 -7.90 2.30 2.44
C MET A 103 -6.82 3.12 1.76
N ASP A 104 -6.10 3.89 2.59
CA ASP A 104 -4.89 4.62 2.24
C ASP A 104 -4.11 4.93 3.55
N THR A 105 -2.80 5.13 3.49
CA THR A 105 -2.00 5.50 4.68
C THR A 105 -1.10 6.70 4.42
N GLU A 106 -0.85 7.48 5.47
CA GLU A 106 0.19 8.51 5.46
C GLU A 106 1.31 8.12 6.42
N PHE A 107 2.55 8.27 5.97
CA PHE A 107 3.76 7.86 6.69
C PHE A 107 4.95 8.76 6.31
N PRO A 108 6.04 8.77 7.08
CA PRO A 108 7.08 9.80 6.96
C PRO A 108 8.09 9.53 5.82
N GLY A 109 7.63 8.95 4.71
CA GLY A 109 8.40 8.72 3.50
C GLY A 109 9.38 7.55 3.58
N VAL A 110 10.54 7.74 2.97
CA VAL A 110 11.60 6.73 2.79
C VAL A 110 12.93 7.36 3.20
N VAL A 111 13.59 6.79 4.20
CA VAL A 111 14.84 7.32 4.78
C VAL A 111 16.05 6.43 4.53
N ALA A 112 15.83 5.17 4.17
CA ALA A 112 16.88 4.17 3.98
C ALA A 112 16.78 3.49 2.61
N ARG A 113 17.94 3.04 2.11
CA ARG A 113 18.04 2.12 0.96
C ARG A 113 18.78 0.87 1.39
N PRO A 114 18.28 -0.33 1.07
CA PRO A 114 18.96 -1.57 1.43
C PRO A 114 20.26 -1.69 0.62
N ILE A 115 21.33 -2.14 1.28
CA ILE A 115 22.65 -2.36 0.66
C ILE A 115 22.85 -3.86 0.52
N GLY A 116 23.20 -4.32 -0.69
CA GLY A 116 23.47 -5.72 -0.96
C GLY A 116 23.25 -6.12 -2.41
N GLU A 117 23.35 -7.41 -2.68
CA GLU A 117 22.93 -8.02 -3.93
C GLU A 117 21.49 -8.52 -3.80
N PHE A 118 20.68 -8.31 -4.85
CA PHE A 118 19.27 -8.67 -4.87
C PHE A 118 18.99 -9.64 -6.01
N ARG A 119 18.08 -10.58 -5.79
CA ARG A 119 17.75 -11.64 -6.76
C ARG A 119 17.05 -11.08 -8.01
N SER A 120 16.34 -9.95 -7.86
CA SER A 120 15.60 -9.28 -8.93
C SER A 120 15.25 -7.83 -8.55
N THR A 121 14.70 -7.06 -9.50
CA THR A 121 14.12 -5.75 -9.20
C THR A 121 12.97 -5.83 -8.22
N ALA A 122 12.12 -6.87 -8.29
CA ALA A 122 11.01 -7.05 -7.35
C ALA A 122 11.52 -7.28 -5.92
N ASP A 123 12.53 -8.13 -5.78
CA ASP A 123 13.20 -8.38 -4.50
C ASP A 123 13.82 -7.10 -3.92
N TYR A 124 14.53 -6.30 -4.74
CA TYR A 124 15.02 -4.99 -4.31
C TYR A 124 13.89 -4.05 -3.85
N GLN A 125 12.78 -4.00 -4.58
CA GLN A 125 11.63 -3.17 -4.20
C GLN A 125 10.99 -3.61 -2.89
N TYR A 126 10.88 -4.93 -2.67
CA TYR A 126 10.38 -5.47 -1.42
C TYR A 126 11.34 -5.16 -0.26
N GLN A 127 12.64 -5.36 -0.42
CA GLN A 127 13.62 -5.02 0.62
C GLN A 127 13.64 -3.53 0.94
N LEU A 128 13.42 -2.67 -0.06
CA LEU A 128 13.29 -1.22 0.14
C LEU A 128 12.04 -0.87 0.96
N LEU A 129 10.90 -1.50 0.66
CA LEU A 129 9.67 -1.35 1.44
C LEU A 129 9.91 -1.83 2.87
N ARG A 130 10.37 -3.07 3.04
CA ARG A 130 10.61 -3.71 4.32
C ARG A 130 11.46 -2.86 5.24
N CYS A 131 12.64 -2.45 4.78
CA CYS A 131 13.57 -1.71 5.64
C CYS A 131 12.98 -0.37 6.11
N ASN A 132 12.18 0.31 5.29
CA ASN A 132 11.58 1.58 5.69
C ASN A 132 10.36 1.38 6.58
N VAL A 133 9.49 0.41 6.28
CA VAL A 133 8.32 0.12 7.12
C VAL A 133 8.74 -0.34 8.50
N ASP A 134 9.77 -1.17 8.64
CA ASP A 134 10.27 -1.61 9.94
C ASP A 134 10.85 -0.44 10.76
N LEU A 135 11.58 0.48 10.12
CA LEU A 135 12.20 1.63 10.76
C LEU A 135 11.22 2.76 11.14
N LEU A 136 10.19 2.97 10.34
CA LEU A 136 9.33 4.14 10.43
C LEU A 136 7.99 3.83 11.11
N ARG A 137 7.31 4.89 11.55
CA ARG A 137 5.98 4.82 12.18
C ARG A 137 4.93 5.37 11.24
N ILE A 138 3.76 4.72 11.20
CA ILE A 138 2.57 5.23 10.51
C ILE A 138 2.08 6.53 11.17
N ILE A 139 1.52 7.45 10.38
CA ILE A 139 0.97 8.73 10.86
C ILE A 139 -0.56 8.72 10.76
N GLN A 140 -1.11 8.31 9.62
CA GLN A 140 -2.56 8.15 9.44
C GLN A 140 -2.94 6.86 8.70
N LEU A 141 -4.16 6.39 8.96
CA LEU A 141 -4.86 5.39 8.15
C LEU A 141 -6.26 5.92 7.83
N GLY A 142 -6.66 5.85 6.57
CA GLY A 142 -8.02 6.12 6.13
C GLY A 142 -8.74 4.81 5.84
N LEU A 143 -9.99 4.69 6.31
CA LEU A 143 -10.87 3.57 5.94
C LEU A 143 -12.24 4.12 5.50
N THR A 144 -12.62 3.85 4.25
CA THR A 144 -13.95 4.15 3.71
C THR A 144 -14.75 2.87 3.48
N PHE A 145 -15.99 2.85 3.96
CA PHE A 145 -16.87 1.69 3.89
C PHE A 145 -17.95 1.86 2.83
N LEU A 146 -18.03 0.91 1.91
CA LEU A 146 -18.93 0.89 0.77
C LEU A 146 -19.65 -0.46 0.66
N ASP A 147 -20.84 -0.47 0.07
CA ASP A 147 -21.56 -1.69 -0.24
C ASP A 147 -21.16 -2.27 -1.61
N GLU A 148 -21.77 -3.40 -1.98
CA GLU A 148 -21.52 -4.08 -3.26
C GLU A 148 -21.75 -3.19 -4.48
N SER A 149 -22.59 -2.16 -4.37
CA SER A 149 -22.89 -1.19 -5.43
C SER A 149 -22.04 0.08 -5.37
N GLY A 150 -21.11 0.18 -4.41
CA GLY A 150 -20.28 1.37 -4.22
C GLY A 150 -20.97 2.49 -3.47
N LYS A 151 -22.09 2.19 -2.78
CA LYS A 151 -22.82 3.20 -2.01
C LYS A 151 -22.31 3.27 -0.58
N PRO A 152 -22.12 4.48 -0.02
CA PRO A 152 -21.75 4.64 1.38
C PRO A 152 -22.94 4.33 2.32
N PRO A 153 -22.68 4.12 3.62
CA PRO A 153 -23.74 4.09 4.63
C PRO A 153 -24.54 5.40 4.65
N ALA A 154 -25.84 5.30 4.94
CA ALA A 154 -26.77 6.44 5.01
C ALA A 154 -26.56 7.35 6.26
N GLY A 155 -25.46 7.16 7.00
CA GLY A 155 -25.12 7.93 8.20
C GLY A 155 -24.42 9.26 7.88
N SER A 156 -23.98 9.96 8.92
CA SER A 156 -23.26 11.24 8.83
C SER A 156 -21.87 11.13 8.20
N TYR A 157 -21.26 9.95 8.21
CA TYR A 157 -19.95 9.69 7.63
C TYR A 157 -19.84 8.25 7.15
N SER A 158 -18.99 8.05 6.16
CA SER A 158 -18.63 6.75 5.57
C SER A 158 -17.14 6.45 5.66
N THR A 159 -16.36 7.42 6.14
CA THR A 159 -14.91 7.39 6.15
C THR A 159 -14.38 7.73 7.54
N TRP A 160 -13.41 6.95 8.00
CA TRP A 160 -12.70 7.16 9.26
C TRP A 160 -11.25 7.46 8.96
N GLN A 161 -10.72 8.50 9.59
CA GLN A 161 -9.32 8.88 9.54
C GLN A 161 -8.70 8.66 10.91
N PHE A 162 -7.91 7.60 11.04
CA PHE A 162 -7.21 7.28 12.27
C PHE A 162 -5.90 8.06 12.33
N ASN A 163 -5.73 8.84 13.39
CA ASN A 163 -4.56 9.67 13.61
C ASN A 163 -3.67 9.04 14.68
N PHE A 164 -2.52 8.48 14.27
CA PHE A 164 -1.63 7.74 15.16
C PHE A 164 -0.66 8.64 15.91
N LYS A 165 -0.18 8.15 17.06
CA LYS A 165 0.83 8.84 17.84
C LYS A 165 2.16 8.93 17.08
N PHE A 166 2.66 10.14 16.92
CA PHE A 166 3.89 10.47 16.20
C PHE A 166 4.57 11.68 16.83
N ASN A 167 5.88 11.63 17.06
CA ASN A 167 6.67 12.68 17.68
C ASN A 167 7.86 13.08 16.80
N LEU A 168 7.86 14.31 16.28
CA LEU A 168 8.94 14.83 15.43
C LEU A 168 10.30 14.96 16.15
N SER A 169 10.34 14.87 17.47
CA SER A 169 11.59 14.92 18.25
C SER A 169 12.20 13.53 18.46
N GLU A 170 11.40 12.47 18.37
CA GLU A 170 11.80 11.10 18.72
C GLU A 170 11.81 10.16 17.50
N ASP A 171 10.85 10.34 16.59
CA ASP A 171 10.62 9.44 15.47
C ASP A 171 11.47 9.84 14.24
N MET A 172 11.91 8.84 13.48
CA MET A 172 12.62 9.05 12.21
C MET A 172 11.65 9.47 11.11
N TYR A 173 12.10 10.35 10.21
CA TYR A 173 11.33 10.80 9.06
C TYR A 173 12.20 11.36 7.93
N ALA A 174 11.64 11.42 6.72
CA ALA A 174 12.16 12.23 5.62
C ALA A 174 11.59 13.65 5.71
N GLN A 175 12.44 14.68 5.66
CA GLN A 175 12.02 16.08 5.83
C GLN A 175 10.98 16.50 4.79
N ASP A 176 11.21 16.18 3.50
CA ASP A 176 10.30 16.51 2.42
C ASP A 176 8.89 15.93 2.63
N SER A 177 8.79 14.74 3.25
CA SER A 177 7.52 14.10 3.57
C SER A 177 6.80 14.80 4.71
N ILE A 178 7.51 15.22 5.77
CA ILE A 178 6.92 16.01 6.86
C ILE A 178 6.42 17.36 6.34
N ASP A 179 7.22 18.05 5.53
CA ASP A 179 6.83 19.34 4.97
C ASP A 179 5.58 19.22 4.10
N LEU A 180 5.51 18.18 3.26
CA LEU A 180 4.32 17.88 2.45
C LEU A 180 3.10 17.63 3.34
N LEU A 181 3.21 16.77 4.34
CA LEU A 181 2.11 16.42 5.25
C LEU A 181 1.64 17.62 6.07
N GLN A 182 2.56 18.47 6.54
CA GLN A 182 2.23 19.73 7.22
C GLN A 182 1.44 20.66 6.30
N ASN A 183 1.89 20.83 5.05
CA ASN A 183 1.20 21.64 4.05
C ASN A 183 -0.19 21.09 3.69
N SER A 184 -0.39 19.78 3.81
CA SER A 184 -1.67 19.09 3.64
C SER A 184 -2.57 19.12 4.88
N GLY A 185 -2.13 19.76 5.97
CA GLY A 185 -2.93 20.00 7.17
C GLY A 185 -2.76 19.00 8.30
N ILE A 186 -1.72 18.15 8.27
CA ILE A 186 -1.39 17.27 9.39
C ILE A 186 -0.90 18.08 10.60
N GLN A 187 -1.58 17.88 11.73
CA GLN A 187 -1.30 18.60 12.98
C GLN A 187 -0.37 17.77 13.87
N PHE A 188 0.93 17.74 13.58
CA PHE A 188 1.90 16.89 14.29
C PHE A 188 1.90 17.04 15.81
N LYS A 189 1.70 18.24 16.34
CA LYS A 189 1.56 18.45 17.79
C LYS A 189 0.37 17.68 18.37
N LYS A 190 -0.74 17.62 17.64
CA LYS A 190 -1.92 16.86 18.06
C LYS A 190 -1.70 15.35 17.94
N HIS A 191 -0.95 14.89 16.92
CA HIS A 191 -0.51 13.48 16.85
C HIS A 191 0.35 13.10 18.06
N GLU A 192 1.26 13.96 18.49
CA GLU A 192 2.09 13.72 19.67
C GLU A 192 1.26 13.61 20.97
N GLU A 193 0.32 14.53 21.17
CA GLU A 193 -0.45 14.69 22.40
C GLU A 193 -1.68 13.76 22.49
N GLU A 194 -2.38 13.54 21.37
CA GLU A 194 -3.70 12.88 21.33
C GLU A 194 -3.75 11.67 20.38
N GLY A 195 -2.64 11.36 19.70
CA GLY A 195 -2.58 10.29 18.70
C GLY A 195 -2.86 8.91 19.29
N ILE A 196 -3.44 8.05 18.46
CA ILE A 196 -3.77 6.67 18.81
C ILE A 196 -2.48 5.87 19.04
N ASP A 197 -2.45 5.11 20.13
CA ASP A 197 -1.42 4.09 20.31
C ASP A 197 -1.60 2.98 19.24
N PRO A 198 -0.56 2.67 18.45
CA PRO A 198 -0.63 1.64 17.41
C PRO A 198 -1.14 0.27 17.89
N LEU A 199 -0.79 -0.14 19.12
CA LEU A 199 -1.19 -1.44 19.67
C LEU A 199 -2.66 -1.46 20.08
N ASP A 200 -3.16 -0.37 20.67
CA ASP A 200 -4.58 -0.21 20.98
C ASP A 200 -5.44 -0.30 19.70
N PHE A 201 -4.96 0.30 18.61
CA PHE A 201 -5.61 0.18 17.30
C PHE A 201 -5.57 -1.26 16.77
N ALA A 202 -4.40 -1.91 16.80
CA ALA A 202 -4.22 -3.26 16.28
C ALA A 202 -5.13 -4.28 17.00
N GLU A 203 -5.25 -4.20 18.32
CA GLU A 203 -6.16 -5.05 19.11
C GLU A 203 -7.61 -4.92 18.63
N LEU A 204 -8.06 -3.68 18.40
CA LEU A 204 -9.43 -3.41 17.98
C LEU A 204 -9.66 -3.83 16.52
N LEU A 205 -8.68 -3.62 15.63
CA LEU A 205 -8.75 -4.01 14.23
C LEU A 205 -8.80 -5.54 14.08
N MET A 206 -7.97 -6.26 14.83
CA MET A 206 -7.92 -7.74 14.84
C MET A 206 -9.30 -8.36 15.10
N THR A 207 -10.09 -7.76 15.99
CA THR A 207 -11.43 -8.24 16.38
C THR A 207 -12.58 -7.45 15.74
N SER A 208 -12.29 -6.65 14.70
CA SER A 208 -13.29 -5.77 14.08
C SER A 208 -14.20 -6.47 13.07
N GLY A 209 -13.72 -7.58 12.50
CA GLY A 209 -14.33 -8.22 11.32
C GLY A 209 -13.94 -7.57 9.99
N ILE A 210 -12.90 -6.72 9.95
CA ILE A 210 -12.30 -6.20 8.71
C ILE A 210 -11.23 -7.16 8.18
N VAL A 211 -10.30 -7.59 9.06
CA VAL A 211 -9.19 -8.49 8.73
C VAL A 211 -9.58 -9.94 9.01
N LEU A 212 -8.88 -10.89 8.39
CA LEU A 212 -9.10 -12.34 8.52
C LEU A 212 -10.49 -12.80 8.03
N MET A 213 -11.18 -11.97 7.24
CA MET A 213 -12.55 -12.23 6.77
C MET A 213 -12.58 -12.33 5.24
N GLU A 214 -12.98 -13.49 4.71
CA GLU A 214 -13.08 -13.73 3.26
C GLU A 214 -14.14 -12.85 2.56
N ASN A 215 -15.18 -12.45 3.29
CA ASN A 215 -16.27 -11.64 2.76
C ASN A 215 -15.94 -10.15 2.68
N VAL A 216 -14.80 -9.70 3.22
CA VAL A 216 -14.33 -8.31 3.16
C VAL A 216 -13.39 -8.14 1.98
N LYS A 217 -13.57 -7.03 1.26
CA LYS A 217 -12.85 -6.72 0.01
C LYS A 217 -12.11 -5.40 0.21
N MET A 218 -10.80 -5.48 0.33
CA MET A 218 -9.95 -4.30 0.50
C MET A 218 -9.74 -3.62 -0.86
N LEU A 219 -9.97 -2.31 -0.92
CA LEU A 219 -9.69 -1.48 -2.09
C LEU A 219 -8.53 -0.56 -1.76
N SER A 220 -7.55 -0.46 -2.64
CA SER A 220 -6.34 0.30 -2.37
C SER A 220 -5.76 0.91 -3.66
N PHE A 221 -4.74 1.75 -3.54
CA PHE A 221 -4.08 2.34 -4.71
C PHE A 221 -2.56 2.36 -4.51
N HIS A 222 -1.83 1.57 -5.30
CA HIS A 222 -0.36 1.50 -5.24
C HIS A 222 0.18 1.17 -3.84
N SER A 223 -0.39 0.11 -3.27
CA SER A 223 -0.56 -0.04 -1.82
C SER A 223 0.46 -0.91 -1.09
N GLY A 224 1.65 -1.09 -1.67
CA GLY A 224 2.68 -1.94 -1.07
C GLY A 224 3.04 -1.49 0.34
N TYR A 225 3.38 -0.21 0.51
CA TYR A 225 3.73 0.36 1.82
C TYR A 225 2.56 0.33 2.79
N ASP A 226 1.34 0.64 2.34
CA ASP A 226 0.16 0.66 3.19
C ASP A 226 -0.10 -0.70 3.85
N PHE A 227 -0.08 -1.77 3.05
CA PHE A 227 -0.22 -3.12 3.56
C PHE A 227 0.98 -3.57 4.38
N GLY A 228 2.19 -3.06 4.07
CA GLY A 228 3.35 -3.21 4.92
C GLY A 228 3.10 -2.67 6.34
N TYR A 229 2.64 -1.43 6.45
CA TYR A 229 2.31 -0.85 7.76
C TYR A 229 1.18 -1.61 8.46
N LEU A 230 0.12 -1.99 7.75
CA LEU A 230 -0.97 -2.75 8.36
C LEU A 230 -0.52 -4.13 8.88
N LEU A 231 0.31 -4.86 8.13
CA LEU A 231 0.86 -6.12 8.60
C LEU A 231 1.79 -5.93 9.78
N LYS A 232 2.69 -4.94 9.75
CA LYS A 232 3.54 -4.60 10.91
C LYS A 232 2.69 -4.32 12.15
N LEU A 233 1.63 -3.52 12.02
CA LEU A 233 0.71 -3.22 13.12
C LEU A 233 0.01 -4.47 13.66
N LEU A 234 -0.50 -5.33 12.77
CA LEU A 234 -1.31 -6.49 13.15
C LEU A 234 -0.50 -7.67 13.68
N THR A 235 0.78 -7.74 13.33
CA THR A 235 1.71 -8.78 13.77
C THR A 235 2.54 -8.36 14.99
N ASP A 236 2.66 -7.05 15.22
CA ASP A 236 3.56 -6.47 16.22
C ASP A 236 5.01 -7.00 16.08
N ASP A 237 5.44 -7.20 14.84
CA ASP A 237 6.78 -7.70 14.50
C ASP A 237 7.28 -7.02 13.21
N HIS A 238 8.56 -7.20 12.92
CA HIS A 238 9.14 -6.81 11.64
C HIS A 238 8.51 -7.60 10.50
N LEU A 239 8.48 -6.98 9.31
CA LEU A 239 8.00 -7.66 8.12
C LEU A 239 8.90 -8.86 7.75
N PRO A 240 8.33 -9.91 7.11
CA PRO A 240 9.07 -11.09 6.70
C PRO A 240 10.35 -10.79 5.91
N ASN A 241 11.35 -11.67 5.96
CA ASN A 241 12.62 -11.41 5.24
C ASN A 241 12.46 -11.55 3.72
N ASP A 242 11.64 -12.50 3.28
CA ASP A 242 11.41 -12.81 1.88
C ASP A 242 10.02 -12.32 1.43
N GLU A 243 9.94 -11.83 0.19
CA GLU A 243 8.72 -11.30 -0.42
C GLU A 243 7.58 -12.34 -0.47
N GLY A 244 7.92 -13.61 -0.69
CA GLY A 244 6.95 -14.71 -0.73
C GLY A 244 6.19 -14.84 0.60
N ASP A 245 6.93 -14.89 1.71
CA ASP A 245 6.37 -15.03 3.06
C ASP A 245 5.49 -13.83 3.43
N PHE A 246 5.86 -12.62 2.98
CA PHE A 246 5.02 -11.44 3.10
C PHE A 246 3.67 -11.60 2.41
N PHE A 247 3.66 -12.09 1.17
CA PHE A 247 2.41 -12.30 0.44
C PHE A 247 1.56 -13.44 1.02
N GLU A 248 2.18 -14.49 1.54
CA GLU A 248 1.48 -15.55 2.26
C GLU A 248 0.78 -15.00 3.51
N LEU A 249 1.50 -14.18 4.29
CA LEU A 249 0.95 -13.53 5.48
C LEU A 249 -0.14 -12.50 5.11
N LEU A 250 0.09 -11.70 4.08
CA LEU A 250 -0.87 -10.72 3.58
C LEU A 250 -2.19 -11.38 3.21
N LYS A 251 -2.14 -12.55 2.55
CA LYS A 251 -3.33 -13.32 2.16
C LYS A 251 -4.15 -13.80 3.36
N ILE A 252 -3.49 -14.12 4.46
CA ILE A 252 -4.17 -14.54 5.69
C ILE A 252 -4.98 -13.36 6.24
N TYR A 253 -4.35 -12.21 6.42
CA TYR A 253 -4.98 -11.03 7.01
C TYR A 253 -5.98 -10.33 6.08
N PHE A 254 -5.69 -10.31 4.77
CA PHE A 254 -6.50 -9.64 3.75
C PHE A 254 -6.74 -10.58 2.57
N PRO A 255 -7.71 -11.52 2.69
CA PRO A 255 -7.92 -12.56 1.67
C PRO A 255 -8.28 -12.02 0.29
N THR A 256 -8.96 -10.86 0.24
CA THR A 256 -9.37 -10.21 -1.02
C THR A 256 -8.92 -8.75 -1.05
N VAL A 257 -7.97 -8.45 -1.94
CA VAL A 257 -7.40 -7.10 -2.15
C VAL A 257 -7.58 -6.71 -3.62
N TYR A 258 -7.94 -5.46 -3.88
CA TYR A 258 -8.03 -4.86 -5.21
C TYR A 258 -7.20 -3.59 -5.25
N ASP A 259 -6.02 -3.67 -5.86
CA ASP A 259 -5.20 -2.47 -6.08
C ASP A 259 -5.61 -1.77 -7.39
N VAL A 260 -6.24 -0.61 -7.26
CA VAL A 260 -6.75 0.20 -8.37
C VAL A 260 -5.63 0.56 -9.35
N LYS A 261 -4.44 0.91 -8.87
CA LYS A 261 -3.27 1.22 -9.71
C LYS A 261 -2.87 0.03 -10.56
N TYR A 262 -2.97 -1.17 -10.01
CA TYR A 262 -2.74 -2.40 -10.76
C TYR A 262 -3.84 -2.65 -11.79
N LEU A 263 -5.11 -2.54 -11.39
CA LEU A 263 -6.27 -2.75 -12.28
C LEU A 263 -6.24 -1.83 -13.49
N MET A 264 -5.80 -0.58 -13.32
CA MET A 264 -5.62 0.39 -14.40
C MET A 264 -4.72 -0.10 -15.54
N LYS A 265 -3.82 -1.08 -15.32
CA LYS A 265 -3.00 -1.65 -16.41
C LYS A 265 -3.85 -2.30 -17.50
N SER A 266 -5.06 -2.72 -17.17
CA SER A 266 -6.04 -3.27 -18.13
C SER A 266 -6.87 -2.17 -18.81
N CYS A 267 -6.79 -0.93 -18.33
CA CYS A 267 -7.52 0.23 -18.85
C CYS A 267 -6.57 1.11 -19.67
N LYS A 268 -6.68 1.08 -21.01
CA LYS A 268 -5.72 1.75 -21.92
C LYS A 268 -5.55 3.26 -21.70
N ASN A 269 -6.55 3.91 -21.13
CA ASN A 269 -6.63 5.38 -21.03
C ASN A 269 -6.32 5.92 -19.62
N LEU A 270 -6.12 5.05 -18.62
CA LEU A 270 -5.89 5.50 -17.24
C LEU A 270 -4.40 5.42 -16.88
N LYS A 271 -3.81 6.56 -16.53
CA LYS A 271 -2.41 6.67 -16.10
C LYS A 271 -2.28 7.70 -15.00
N GLY A 272 -1.16 7.66 -14.26
CA GLY A 272 -0.86 8.69 -13.28
C GLY A 272 -1.15 8.34 -11.82
N GLY A 273 -0.95 9.31 -10.93
CA GLY A 273 -1.27 9.21 -9.50
C GLY A 273 -2.78 9.19 -9.23
N LEU A 274 -3.19 8.96 -7.97
CA LEU A 274 -4.60 8.83 -7.60
C LEU A 274 -5.43 10.06 -8.03
N GLN A 275 -4.91 11.28 -7.81
CA GLN A 275 -5.59 12.50 -8.23
C GLN A 275 -5.75 12.60 -9.74
N GLU A 276 -4.70 12.31 -10.51
CA GLU A 276 -4.75 12.36 -11.97
C GLU A 276 -5.76 11.35 -12.54
N VAL A 277 -5.87 10.18 -11.89
CA VAL A 277 -6.86 9.15 -12.23
C VAL A 277 -8.27 9.60 -11.89
N ALA A 278 -8.47 10.24 -10.74
CA ALA A 278 -9.75 10.82 -10.37
C ALA A 278 -10.20 11.88 -11.38
N ASP A 279 -9.30 12.77 -11.82
CA ASP A 279 -9.60 13.78 -12.82
C ASP A 279 -10.01 13.14 -14.17
N GLN A 280 -9.31 12.09 -14.60
CA GLN A 280 -9.64 11.32 -15.82
C GLN A 280 -10.98 10.57 -15.72
N LEU A 281 -11.40 10.22 -14.50
CA LEU A 281 -12.67 9.56 -14.20
C LEU A 281 -13.80 10.55 -13.87
N GLU A 282 -13.53 11.86 -13.95
CA GLU A 282 -14.44 12.96 -13.60
C GLU A 282 -14.97 12.83 -12.16
N LEU A 283 -14.09 12.46 -11.23
CA LEU A 283 -14.39 12.32 -9.80
C LEU A 283 -13.95 13.56 -9.03
N THR A 284 -14.86 14.08 -8.20
CA THR A 284 -14.56 15.19 -7.30
C THR A 284 -14.06 14.66 -5.96
N ARG A 285 -12.85 15.05 -5.56
CA ARG A 285 -12.30 14.76 -4.23
C ARG A 285 -13.14 15.43 -3.14
N VAL A 286 -13.30 14.71 -2.02
CA VAL A 286 -13.95 15.20 -0.80
C VAL A 286 -12.95 15.11 0.34
N GLY A 287 -12.71 16.25 1.01
CA GLY A 287 -11.67 16.38 2.02
C GLY A 287 -10.31 16.82 1.46
N PRO A 288 -9.34 17.09 2.35
CA PRO A 288 -8.00 17.55 1.99
C PRO A 288 -7.22 16.48 1.22
N GLN A 289 -6.41 16.86 0.24
CA GLN A 289 -5.52 15.94 -0.49
C GLN A 289 -4.30 15.58 0.37
N HIS A 290 -3.81 14.33 0.27
CA HIS A 290 -2.71 13.82 1.11
C HIS A 290 -3.08 13.79 2.60
N GLN A 291 -4.32 13.38 2.86
CA GLN A 291 -4.73 12.86 4.15
C GLN A 291 -5.45 11.55 3.91
N ALA A 292 -5.10 10.54 4.70
CA ALA A 292 -5.46 9.16 4.43
C ALA A 292 -6.99 8.96 4.29
N GLY A 293 -7.81 9.69 5.06
CA GLY A 293 -9.27 9.62 4.96
C GLY A 293 -9.78 10.01 3.57
N SER A 294 -9.42 11.20 3.10
CA SER A 294 -9.81 11.72 1.78
C SER A 294 -9.28 10.85 0.63
N ASP A 295 -8.04 10.38 0.72
CA ASP A 295 -7.41 9.53 -0.28
C ASP A 295 -8.03 8.12 -0.31
N SER A 296 -8.41 7.55 0.84
CA SER A 296 -9.16 6.28 0.91
C SER A 296 -10.57 6.40 0.29
N LEU A 297 -11.25 7.53 0.50
CA LEU A 297 -12.56 7.80 -0.11
C LEU A 297 -12.45 7.91 -1.64
N LEU A 298 -11.46 8.66 -2.13
CA LEU A 298 -11.23 8.82 -3.55
C LEU A 298 -10.82 7.50 -4.22
N THR A 299 -10.05 6.66 -3.52
CA THR A 299 -9.69 5.31 -3.96
C THR A 299 -10.93 4.43 -4.14
N GLY A 300 -11.86 4.46 -3.18
CA GLY A 300 -13.14 3.76 -3.30
C GLY A 300 -13.97 4.25 -4.49
N MET A 301 -14.10 5.57 -4.66
CA MET A 301 -14.81 6.17 -5.79
C MET A 301 -14.20 5.75 -7.14
N ALA A 302 -12.87 5.80 -7.25
CA ALA A 302 -12.15 5.39 -8.46
C ALA A 302 -12.40 3.93 -8.82
N PHE A 303 -12.31 3.02 -7.83
CA PHE A 303 -12.60 1.60 -8.05
C PHE A 303 -14.00 1.36 -8.62
N PHE A 304 -15.03 1.92 -7.98
CA PHE A 304 -16.42 1.68 -8.41
C PHE A 304 -16.72 2.34 -9.76
N LYS A 305 -16.17 3.53 -10.02
CA LYS A 305 -16.30 4.20 -11.32
C LYS A 305 -15.65 3.41 -12.45
N MET A 306 -14.45 2.86 -12.21
CA MET A 306 -13.79 1.96 -13.15
C MET A 306 -14.63 0.69 -13.39
N ARG A 307 -15.23 0.15 -12.32
CA ARG A 307 -16.06 -1.05 -12.40
C ARG A 307 -17.34 -0.89 -13.21
N GLU A 308 -17.95 0.29 -13.17
CA GLU A 308 -19.11 0.62 -14.01
C GLU A 308 -18.75 0.67 -15.51
N GLY A 309 -17.64 1.34 -15.83
CA GLY A 309 -17.19 1.55 -17.21
C GLY A 309 -16.65 0.29 -17.91
N ASP A 310 -16.14 -0.68 -17.15
CA ASP A 310 -15.48 -1.90 -17.66
C ASP A 310 -16.29 -3.18 -17.39
N SER A 311 -17.62 -3.09 -17.32
CA SER A 311 -18.54 -4.18 -16.92
C SER A 311 -18.45 -5.46 -17.78
N SER A 312 -17.77 -5.44 -18.93
CA SER A 312 -17.42 -6.63 -19.72
C SER A 312 -16.03 -7.22 -19.44
N ASN A 313 -15.09 -6.46 -18.86
CA ASN A 313 -13.69 -6.88 -18.65
C ASN A 313 -13.38 -7.25 -17.18
N LEU A 314 -14.00 -6.59 -16.19
CA LEU A 314 -13.71 -6.86 -14.77
C LEU A 314 -14.24 -8.21 -14.26
N SER A 315 -15.30 -8.73 -14.88
CA SER A 315 -15.81 -10.09 -14.61
C SER A 315 -14.90 -11.21 -15.16
N SER A 316 -13.97 -10.87 -16.08
CA SER A 316 -13.00 -11.80 -16.67
C SER A 316 -11.57 -11.60 -16.15
N LEU A 317 -11.34 -10.57 -15.34
CA LEU A 317 -10.11 -10.44 -14.58
C LEU A 317 -10.09 -11.56 -13.53
N ASN A 318 -9.17 -12.50 -13.69
CA ASN A 318 -8.96 -13.57 -12.74
C ASN A 318 -8.45 -12.94 -11.44
N LEU A 319 -9.37 -12.70 -10.50
CA LEU A 319 -9.18 -12.03 -9.21
C LEU A 319 -8.17 -12.74 -8.29
N GLU A 320 -7.79 -13.97 -8.64
CA GLU A 320 -6.75 -14.75 -7.96
C GLU A 320 -5.31 -14.23 -8.19
N LEU A 321 -5.09 -13.24 -9.06
CA LEU A 321 -3.75 -12.79 -9.46
C LEU A 321 -3.10 -11.73 -8.53
N LEU A 322 -3.76 -11.29 -7.47
CA LEU A 322 -3.37 -10.11 -6.70
C LEU A 322 -2.24 -10.30 -5.67
N LEU A 323 -1.52 -11.43 -5.66
CA LEU A 323 -0.47 -11.70 -4.66
C LEU A 323 0.86 -12.23 -5.24
N CYS A 324 1.12 -12.10 -6.55
CA CYS A 324 2.36 -12.62 -7.14
C CYS A 324 3.13 -11.57 -7.96
N PRO A 325 4.20 -10.97 -7.39
CA PRO A 325 5.17 -10.15 -8.11
C PRO A 325 5.81 -10.88 -9.30
N CYS A 326 5.89 -12.21 -9.23
CA CYS A 326 6.56 -13.05 -10.25
C CYS A 326 5.78 -13.15 -11.57
N LYS A 327 4.48 -12.77 -11.61
CA LYS A 327 3.69 -12.75 -12.87
C LYS A 327 3.69 -11.38 -13.58
N LEU A 328 4.47 -10.41 -13.10
CA LEU A 328 4.63 -9.07 -13.69
C LEU A 328 5.42 -9.06 -15.02
N HIS A 329 5.84 -10.21 -15.57
CA HIS A 329 6.66 -10.29 -16.78
C HIS A 329 6.23 -11.32 -17.84
N ARG A 330 5.10 -12.03 -17.68
CA ARG A 330 4.78 -13.20 -18.54
C ARG A 330 3.51 -13.14 -19.39
N LYS A 331 3.08 -11.95 -19.83
CA LYS A 331 2.07 -11.83 -20.91
C LYS A 331 2.36 -10.68 -21.90
N ILE A 332 3.58 -10.63 -22.42
CA ILE A 332 3.90 -10.00 -23.71
C ILE A 332 4.90 -10.91 -24.41
N CYS A 333 4.42 -12.06 -24.88
CA CYS A 333 5.02 -12.93 -25.89
C CYS A 333 3.96 -14.00 -26.19
N ASP A 334 2.94 -13.58 -26.94
CA ASP A 334 2.37 -14.30 -28.08
C ASP A 334 1.65 -13.25 -28.95
#